data_AF-A0A1Y2LU60-F1
#
_entry.id   AF-A0A1Y2LU60-F1
#
_cell.length_a   1.000
_cell.length_b   1.000
_cell.length_c   1.000
_cell.angle_alpha   90.00
_cell.angle_beta   90.00
_cell.angle_gamma   90.00
#
_symmetry.space_group_name_H-M   'P 1'
#
loop_
_entity.id
_entity.type
_entity.pdbx_description
1 polymer ?
#
loop_
_entity_poly.entity_id
_entity_poly.type
_entity_poly.pdbx_seq_one_letter_code
_entity_poly.pdbx_strand_id
1 'polypeptide(L)'
;MTTETNQLIEAVPFIDEDTKSTVTLSGKPLQSDAYFEIGEKVQMEISVNNGTTWQPFIIRERQHTNGNWQYKLNYTSGQPYGSRWYAERLLKDA
;
A
#
# COMPACT_ATOMS: atom_id res chain seq x y z
N MET A 1 -5.53 33.60 38.75
CA MET A 1 -5.83 33.60 37.30
C MET A 1 -4.49 33.58 36.59
N THR A 2 -4.09 32.46 36.01
CA THR A 2 -2.81 32.29 35.32
C THR A 2 -3.10 32.07 33.84
N THR A 3 -2.55 32.93 33.00
CA THR A 3 -2.73 32.90 31.54
C THR A 3 -1.66 31.98 30.94
N GLU A 4 -2.07 30.89 30.30
CA GLU A 4 -1.16 30.02 29.54
C GLU A 4 -0.97 30.62 28.13
N THR A 5 0.26 31.04 27.84
CA THR A 5 0.67 31.53 26.52
C THR A 5 0.93 30.32 25.62
N ASN A 6 -0.03 30.00 24.73
CA ASN A 6 0.16 29.02 23.66
C ASN A 6 1.23 29.54 22.68
N GLN A 7 2.47 29.11 22.83
CA GLN A 7 3.51 29.33 21.82
C GLN A 7 3.28 28.38 20.64
N LEU A 8 2.87 28.94 19.51
CA LEU A 8 2.91 28.30 18.21
C LEU A 8 4.38 28.08 17.82
N ILE A 9 4.85 26.84 17.91
CA ILE A 9 6.16 26.45 17.40
C ILE A 9 6.01 26.26 15.89
N GLU A 10 6.57 27.17 15.10
CA GLU A 10 6.58 27.06 13.64
C GLU A 10 7.47 25.88 13.22
N ALA A 11 6.88 24.87 12.56
CA ALA A 11 7.61 23.72 12.07
C ALA A 11 8.44 24.11 10.83
N VAL A 12 9.77 24.09 10.95
CA VAL A 12 10.68 24.31 9.82
C VAL A 12 10.96 22.95 9.14
N PRO A 13 10.63 22.76 7.86
CA PRO A 13 10.93 21.52 7.15
C PRO A 13 12.44 21.38 6.91
N PHE A 14 13.00 20.21 7.20
CA PHE A 14 14.39 19.83 6.87
C PHE A 14 14.36 18.69 5.85
N ILE A 15 15.12 18.84 4.76
CA ILE A 15 15.27 17.83 3.72
C ILE A 15 16.70 17.29 3.82
N ASP A 16 16.83 16.01 4.16
CA ASP A 16 18.09 15.26 4.07
C ASP A 16 18.21 14.74 2.63
N GLU A 17 19.15 15.28 1.87
CA GLU A 17 19.39 14.93 0.46
C GLU A 17 20.18 13.61 0.27
N ASP A 18 20.72 13.01 1.34
CA ASP A 18 21.56 11.80 1.27
C ASP A 18 20.73 10.52 1.41
N THR A 19 19.55 10.62 2.01
CA THR A 19 18.58 9.52 2.10
C THR A 19 17.39 9.82 1.21
N LYS A 20 17.08 8.95 0.24
CA LYS A 20 15.84 9.03 -0.55
C LYS A 20 14.64 9.09 0.40
N SER A 21 14.11 10.29 0.60
CA SER A 21 13.69 10.80 1.90
C SER A 21 12.54 10.06 2.56
N THR A 22 12.72 9.66 3.82
CA THR A 22 11.60 9.49 4.76
C THR A 22 11.29 10.85 5.39
N VAL A 23 10.23 11.53 4.95
CA VAL A 23 9.72 12.76 5.60
C VAL A 23 9.03 12.40 6.91
N THR A 24 9.74 12.42 8.03
CA THR A 24 9.13 12.16 9.34
C THR A 24 8.31 13.37 9.79
N LEU A 25 7.00 13.38 9.51
CA LEU A 25 6.06 14.19 10.27
C LEU A 25 5.84 13.47 11.62
N SER A 26 6.23 14.10 12.72
CA SER A 26 5.89 13.67 14.09
C SER A 26 6.51 12.34 14.59
N GLY A 27 7.60 11.85 13.99
CA GLY A 27 8.27 10.61 14.43
C GLY A 27 7.56 9.32 14.02
N LYS A 28 6.58 9.39 13.11
CA LYS A 28 6.03 8.20 12.44
C LYS A 28 6.76 8.00 11.11
N PRO A 29 7.21 6.77 10.79
CA PRO A 29 7.75 6.51 9.46
C PRO A 29 6.70 6.88 8.41
N LEU A 30 7.11 7.49 7.30
CA LEU A 30 6.28 7.54 6.11
C LEU A 30 6.02 6.10 5.68
N GLN A 31 4.88 5.54 6.04
CA GLN A 31 4.37 4.41 5.30
C GLN A 31 3.99 4.98 3.94
N SER A 32 4.55 4.43 2.85
CA SER A 32 3.98 4.69 1.53
C SER A 32 2.50 4.32 1.62
N ASP A 33 1.61 5.20 1.19
CA ASP A 33 0.19 4.83 1.14
C ASP A 33 0.03 3.58 0.27
N ALA A 34 -0.94 2.73 0.59
CA ALA A 34 -1.24 1.59 -0.26
C ALA A 34 -1.73 2.12 -1.61
N TYR A 35 -1.23 1.55 -2.71
CA TYR A 35 -1.68 1.96 -4.03
C TYR A 35 -3.14 1.56 -4.28
N PHE A 36 -3.59 0.47 -3.66
CA PHE A 36 -4.95 -0.04 -3.81
C PHE A 36 -5.70 -0.15 -2.47
N GLU A 37 -7.02 -0.02 -2.54
CA GLU A 37 -7.91 -0.12 -1.38
C GLU A 37 -8.71 -1.44 -1.33
N ILE A 38 -9.18 -1.79 -0.13
CA ILE A 38 -10.08 -2.94 0.03
C ILE A 38 -11.40 -2.65 -0.71
N GLY A 39 -11.86 -3.61 -1.52
CA GLY A 39 -13.04 -3.48 -2.37
C GLY A 39 -12.75 -2.96 -3.77
N GLU A 40 -11.51 -2.52 -4.05
CA GLU A 40 -11.09 -2.07 -5.36
C GLU A 40 -10.95 -3.23 -6.35
N LYS A 41 -11.22 -2.95 -7.63
CA LYS A 41 -11.02 -3.89 -8.73
C LYS A 41 -9.62 -3.74 -9.28
N VAL A 42 -8.89 -4.84 -9.36
CA VAL A 42 -7.53 -4.91 -9.91
C VAL A 42 -7.43 -6.02 -10.94
N GLN A 43 -6.45 -5.94 -11.82
CA GLN A 43 -6.05 -7.05 -12.68
C GLN A 43 -4.74 -7.66 -12.19
N MET A 44 -4.65 -8.99 -12.17
CA MET A 44 -3.43 -9.72 -11.86
C MET A 44 -2.99 -10.58 -13.05
N GLU A 45 -1.68 -10.62 -13.27
CA GLU A 45 -1.08 -11.47 -14.29
C GLU A 45 -1.14 -12.95 -13.88
N ILE A 46 -1.70 -13.80 -14.73
CA ILE A 46 -1.76 -15.24 -14.54
C ILE A 46 -1.18 -15.92 -15.77
N SER A 47 -0.16 -16.74 -15.55
CA SER A 47 0.40 -17.60 -16.59
C SER A 47 -0.42 -18.89 -16.71
N VAL A 48 -0.98 -19.15 -17.89
CA VAL A 48 -1.71 -20.40 -18.22
C VAL A 48 -1.23 -20.89 -19.57
N ASN A 49 -0.81 -22.15 -19.66
CA ASN A 49 -0.51 -22.86 -20.92
C ASN A 49 0.34 -22.03 -21.92
N ASN A 50 1.50 -21.55 -21.50
CA ASN A 50 2.45 -20.75 -22.30
C ASN A 50 1.96 -19.34 -22.72
N GLY A 51 0.87 -18.85 -22.13
CA GLY A 51 0.40 -17.47 -22.30
C GLY A 51 0.23 -16.76 -20.97
N THR A 52 0.38 -15.43 -21.00
CA THR A 52 0.00 -14.55 -19.91
C THR A 52 -1.40 -14.01 -20.17
N THR A 53 -2.28 -14.09 -19.17
CA THR A 53 -3.58 -13.43 -19.18
C THR A 53 -3.74 -12.53 -17.94
N TRP A 54 -4.36 -11.37 -18.13
CA TRP A 54 -4.73 -10.48 -17.02
C TRP A 54 -6.15 -10.80 -16.60
N GLN A 55 -6.35 -11.27 -15.38
CA GLN A 55 -7.68 -11.58 -14.84
C GLN A 55 -8.11 -10.54 -13.81
N PRO A 56 -9.40 -10.16 -13.78
CA PRO A 56 -9.93 -9.21 -12.82
C PRO A 56 -10.16 -9.87 -11.45
N PHE A 57 -9.83 -9.14 -10.40
CA PHE A 57 -10.03 -9.49 -9.01
C PHE A 57 -10.54 -8.30 -8.21
N ILE A 58 -11.01 -8.56 -7.00
CA ILE A 58 -11.38 -7.57 -5.99
C ILE A 58 -10.46 -7.75 -4.79
N ILE A 59 -9.90 -6.67 -4.26
CA ILE A 59 -9.09 -6.73 -3.04
C ILE A 59 -9.98 -7.00 -1.84
N ARG A 60 -9.64 -8.02 -1.05
CA ARG A 60 -10.35 -8.38 0.19
C ARG A 60 -9.62 -7.97 1.45
N GLU A 61 -8.31 -8.12 1.47
CA GLU A 61 -7.46 -7.75 2.60
C GLU A 61 -6.19 -7.10 2.06
N ARG A 62 -5.61 -6.19 2.86
CA ARG A 62 -4.29 -5.60 2.63
C ARG A 62 -3.47 -5.65 3.90
N GLN A 63 -2.15 -5.77 3.75
CA GLN A 63 -1.20 -5.67 4.86
C GLN A 63 0.08 -5.00 4.39
N HIS A 64 0.80 -4.37 5.33
CA HIS A 64 2.13 -3.81 5.09
C HIS A 64 3.15 -4.65 5.85
N THR A 65 4.03 -5.33 5.12
CA THR A 65 5.01 -6.27 5.68
C THR A 65 6.38 -5.99 5.10
N ASN A 66 7.39 -5.79 5.95
CA ASN A 66 8.77 -5.53 5.55
C ASN A 66 8.88 -4.37 4.53
N GLY A 67 8.14 -3.28 4.77
CA GLY A 67 8.15 -2.10 3.89
C GLY A 67 7.36 -2.24 2.59
N ASN A 68 6.67 -3.36 2.36
CA ASN A 68 5.93 -3.62 1.12
C ASN A 68 4.44 -3.86 1.39
N TRP A 69 3.59 -3.31 0.53
CA TRP A 69 2.17 -3.64 0.51
C TRP A 69 1.92 -5.01 -0.13
N GLN A 70 1.04 -5.77 0.52
CA GLN A 70 0.58 -7.07 0.06
C GLN A 70 -0.93 -7.13 0.14
N TYR A 71 -1.54 -7.83 -0.81
CA TYR A 71 -2.99 -7.88 -0.99
C TYR A 71 -3.48 -9.31 -1.11
N LYS A 72 -4.62 -9.63 -0.48
CA LYS A 72 -5.38 -10.84 -0.79
C LYS A 72 -6.51 -10.48 -1.72
N LEU A 73 -6.68 -11.30 -2.75
CA LEU A 73 -7.68 -11.11 -3.79
C LEU A 73 -8.94 -11.94 -3.47
N ASN A 74 -10.04 -11.63 -4.14
CA ASN A 74 -11.26 -12.39 -3.98
C ASN A 74 -11.10 -13.83 -4.50
N TYR A 75 -11.66 -14.77 -3.74
CA TYR A 75 -11.80 -16.13 -4.18
C TYR A 75 -12.91 -16.23 -5.22
N THR A 76 -12.56 -16.51 -6.46
CA THR A 76 -13.48 -17.09 -7.45
C THR A 76 -13.45 -18.61 -7.26
N SER A 77 -14.63 -19.26 -7.11
CA SER A 77 -14.70 -20.71 -6.89
C SER A 77 -13.90 -21.48 -7.94
N GLY A 78 -12.94 -22.28 -7.48
CA GLY A 78 -12.05 -23.05 -8.35
C GLY A 78 -10.71 -22.38 -8.68
N GLN A 79 -10.43 -21.17 -8.17
CA GLN A 79 -9.16 -20.49 -8.39
C GLN A 79 -8.30 -20.39 -7.11
N PRO A 80 -6.99 -20.67 -7.17
CA PRO A 80 -6.10 -20.66 -6.00
C PRO A 80 -5.72 -19.25 -5.50
N TYR A 81 -6.27 -18.18 -6.11
CA TYR A 81 -5.83 -16.80 -5.87
C TYR A 81 -6.43 -16.13 -4.63
N GLY A 82 -7.48 -16.71 -4.05
CA GLY A 82 -8.14 -16.11 -2.87
C GLY A 82 -7.39 -16.30 -1.55
N SER A 83 -6.43 -17.24 -1.49
CA SER A 83 -5.84 -17.69 -0.22
C SER A 83 -4.40 -17.18 0.00
N ARG A 84 -3.83 -16.45 -0.96
CA ARG A 84 -2.42 -16.02 -0.94
C ARG A 84 -2.31 -14.50 -0.87
N TRP A 85 -1.19 -14.03 -0.32
CA TRP A 85 -0.78 -12.63 -0.38
C TRP A 85 0.01 -12.36 -1.65
N TYR A 86 -0.36 -11.31 -2.37
CA TYR A 86 0.28 -10.86 -3.61
C TYR A 86 0.95 -9.52 -3.38
N ALA A 87 2.17 -9.37 -3.87
CA ALA A 87 2.85 -8.09 -3.85
C ALA A 87 2.15 -7.08 -4.77
N GLU A 88 2.14 -5.82 -4.37
CA GLU A 88 1.56 -4.70 -5.14
C GLU A 88 1.97 -4.71 -6.62
N ARG A 89 3.26 -4.94 -6.90
CA ARG A 89 3.83 -4.97 -8.27
C ARG A 89 3.22 -6.00 -9.22
N LEU A 90 2.43 -6.96 -8.72
CA LEU A 90 1.77 -7.99 -9.53
C LEU A 90 0.35 -7.58 -9.93
N LEU A 91 -0.11 -6.45 -9.43
CA LEU A 91 -1.45 -5.90 -9.64
C LEU A 91 -1.36 -4.63 -10.49
N LYS A 92 -2.43 -4.35 -11.20
CA LYS A 92 -2.65 -3.09 -11.91
C LYS A 92 -4.13 -2.71 -11.84
N ASP A 93 -4.42 -1.46 -12.17
CA ASP A 93 -5.80 -0.99 -12.31
C ASP A 93 -6.58 -1.84 -13.32
N ALA A 94 -7.85 -2.11 -13.00
CA ALA A 94 -8.72 -2.98 -13.79
C ALA A 94 -9.43 -2.30 -14.95
#